data_AF-A0AAV1V287-F1
#
_entry.id   AF-A0AAV1V287-F1
#
_cell.length_a   1.000
_cell.length_b   1.000
_cell.length_c   1.000
_cell.angle_alpha   90.00
_cell.angle_beta   90.00
_cell.angle_gamma   90.00
#
_symmetry.space_group_name_H-M   'P 1'
#
loop_
_entity.id
_entity.type
_entity.pdbx_description
1 polymer ?
#
loop_
_entity_poly.entity_id
_entity_poly.type
_entity_poly.pdbx_seq_one_letter_code
_entity_poly.pdbx_strand_id
1 'polypeptide(L)' 'MIFCKTKEHIASIKNSLMEDFSIKDLGDLKYCLGIEIHRKREDGTIKMNQKAYIKRLSEKFGVENCKDMHTPAGQ' A
#
# COMPACT_ATOMS: atom_id res chain seq x y z
N MET A 1 -9.75 0.47 3.48
CA MET A 1 -9.26 1.80 3.08
C MET A 1 -10.46 2.60 2.62
N ILE A 2 -10.65 3.84 3.09
CA ILE A 2 -11.80 4.68 2.74
C ILE A 2 -11.31 5.86 1.90
N PHE A 3 -11.95 6.10 0.75
CA PHE A 3 -11.67 7.23 -0.13
C PHE A 3 -12.88 8.14 -0.20
N CYS A 4 -12.73 9.41 0.21
CA CYS A 4 -13.77 10.42 0.06
C CYS A 4 -13.18 11.79 -0.29
N LYS A 5 -14.01 12.65 -0.85
CA LYS A 5 -13.65 14.02 -1.22
C LYS A 5 -13.39 14.92 -0.02
N THR A 6 -14.09 14.70 1.09
CA THR A 6 -14.00 15.54 2.30
C THR A 6 -13.73 14.70 3.53
N LYS A 7 -13.16 15.33 4.58
CA LYS A 7 -12.85 14.63 5.84
C LYS A 7 -14.12 14.26 6.61
N GLU A 8 -15.19 15.05 6.49
CA GLU A 8 -16.47 14.78 7.14
C GLU A 8 -17.07 13.47 6.64
N HIS A 9 -17.03 13.21 5.33
CA HIS A 9 -17.50 11.95 4.77
C HIS A 9 -16.65 10.76 5.21
N ILE A 10 -15.33 10.93 5.34
CA ILE A 10 -14.47 9.86 5.90
C ILE A 10 -14.90 9.54 7.33
N ALA A 11 -15.17 10.55 8.16
CA ALA A 11 -15.58 10.37 9.55
C ALA A 11 -16.96 9.70 9.66
N SER A 12 -17.94 10.14 8.85
CA SER A 12 -19.27 9.53 8.81
C SER A 12 -19.21 8.05 8.45
N ILE A 13 -18.48 7.69 7.38
CA ILE A 13 -18.33 6.28 6.98
C ILE A 13 -17.57 5.47 8.04
N LYS A 14 -16.53 6.05 8.65
CA LYS A 14 -15.82 5.40 9.77
C LYS A 14 -16.77 5.08 10.92
N ASN A 15 -17.62 6.02 11.32
CA ASN A 15 -18.56 5.83 12.43
C ASN A 15 -19.59 4.77 12.12
N SER A 16 -20.23 4.80 10.95
CA SER A 16 -21.20 3.78 10.56
C SER A 16 -20.57 2.38 10.51
N LEU A 17 -19.33 2.25 10.04
CA LEU A 17 -18.66 0.96 10.05
C LEU A 17 -18.25 0.51 11.48
N MET A 18 -18.01 1.43 12.40
CA MET A 18 -17.69 1.12 13.80
C MET A 18 -18.92 0.63 14.59
N GLU A 19 -20.13 0.91 14.12
CA GLU A 19 -21.37 0.39 14.72
C GLU A 19 -21.49 -1.12 14.52
N ASP A 20 -21.12 -1.62 13.34
CA ASP A 20 -21.24 -3.04 12.97
C ASP A 20 -19.93 -3.83 13.16
N PHE A 21 -18.77 -3.16 13.15
CA PHE A 21 -17.46 -3.81 13.15
C PHE A 21 -16.50 -3.16 14.14
N SER A 22 -15.69 -3.97 14.82
CA SER A 22 -14.57 -3.46 15.63
C SER A 22 -13.46 -2.95 14.72
N ILE A 23 -13.49 -1.65 14.41
CA ILE A 23 -12.50 -0.98 13.58
C ILE A 23 -11.52 -0.22 14.45
N LYS A 24 -10.23 -0.42 14.17
CA LYS A 24 -9.15 0.36 14.77
C LYS A 24 -8.63 1.38 13.77
N ASP A 25 -8.62 2.65 14.16
CA ASP A 25 -7.95 3.68 13.39
C ASP A 25 -6.43 3.58 13.59
N LEU A 26 -5.70 3.40 12.50
CA LEU A 26 -4.24 3.32 12.49
C LEU A 26 -3.60 4.63 11.99
N GLY A 27 -4.41 5.66 11.73
CA GLY A 27 -3.98 6.94 11.19
C GLY A 27 -3.76 6.88 9.69
N ASP A 28 -2.76 7.64 9.21
CA ASP A 28 -2.45 7.69 7.78
C ASP A 28 -1.96 6.32 7.28
N LEU A 29 -2.42 5.97 6.09
CA LEU A 29 -2.07 4.71 5.44
C LEU A 29 -0.59 4.71 5.05
N LYS A 30 0.19 3.84 5.69
CA LYS A 30 1.62 3.63 5.39
C LYS A 30 1.88 2.36 4.59
N TYR A 31 1.10 1.31 4.84
CA TYR A 31 1.25 0.01 4.17
C TYR A 31 -0.13 -0.58 3.84
N CYS A 32 -0.28 -1.09 2.63
CA CYS A 32 -1.47 -1.82 2.18
C CYS A 32 -1.07 -2.92 1.20
N LEU A 33 -1.42 -4.17 1.45
CA LEU A 33 -1.16 -5.31 0.53
C LEU A 33 0.30 -5.45 0.07
N GLY A 34 1.27 -5.10 0.95
CA GLY A 34 2.69 -5.13 0.60
C GLY A 34 3.19 -3.90 -0.19
N ILE A 35 2.31 -2.93 -0.44
CA ILE A 35 2.63 -1.61 -1.00
C ILE A 35 2.91 -0.67 0.16
N GLU A 36 4.10 -0.09 0.17
CA GLU A 36 4.45 1.04 1.02
C GLU A 36 3.99 2.33 0.37
N ILE A 37 3.32 3.18 1.14
CA ILE A 37 2.68 4.41 0.69
C ILE A 37 3.25 5.58 1.47
N HIS A 38 3.82 6.54 0.74
CA HIS A 38 4.29 7.81 1.28
C HIS A 38 3.46 8.94 0.66
N ARG A 39 2.60 9.54 1.47
CA ARG A 39 1.77 10.67 1.04
C ARG A 39 2.33 11.97 1.60
N LYS A 40 2.61 12.94 0.71
CA LYS A 40 2.91 14.33 1.08
C LYS A 40 1.72 15.19 0.71
N ARG A 41 0.94 15.62 1.72
CA ARG A 41 -0.29 16.40 1.48
C ARG A 41 0.01 17.83 1.02
N GLU A 42 1.10 18.42 1.48
CA GLU A 42 1.58 19.75 1.07
C GLU A 42 1.83 19.81 -0.44
N ASP A 43 2.51 18.79 -0.97
CA ASP A 43 2.84 18.69 -2.40
C ASP A 43 1.72 18.04 -3.22
N GLY A 44 0.65 17.56 -2.58
CA GLY A 44 -0.40 16.77 -3.24
C GLY A 44 0.09 15.43 -3.83
N THR A 45 1.27 14.93 -3.43
CA THR A 45 1.88 13.74 -4.03
C THR A 45 1.67 12.47 -3.20
N ILE A 46 1.54 11.34 -3.90
CA ILE A 46 1.53 10.00 -3.32
C ILE A 46 2.62 9.19 -4.03
N LYS A 47 3.62 8.74 -3.27
CA LYS A 47 4.64 7.80 -3.74
C LYS A 47 4.32 6.41 -3.22
N MET A 48 4.45 5.42 -4.08
CA MET A 48 4.18 4.03 -3.76
C MET A 48 5.37 3.18 -4.15
N ASN A 49 5.76 2.23 -3.31
CA ASN A 49 6.79 1.24 -3.63
C ASN A 49 6.41 -0.14 -3.08
N GLN A 50 6.97 -1.20 -3.65
CA GLN A 50 6.70 -2.59 -3.25
C GLN A 50 7.98 -3.33 -2.88
N LYS A 51 9.02 -2.62 -2.42
CA LYS A 51 10.34 -3.21 -2.18
C LYS A 51 10.27 -4.39 -1.22
N ALA A 52 9.53 -4.24 -0.13
CA ALA A 52 9.35 -5.31 0.86
C ALA A 52 8.58 -6.52 0.30
N TYR A 53 7.57 -6.28 -0.54
CA TYR A 53 6.81 -7.36 -1.17
C TYR A 53 7.65 -8.13 -2.20
N ILE A 54 8.39 -7.43 -3.05
CA ILE A 54 9.31 -8.02 -4.02
C ILE A 54 10.36 -8.88 -3.29
N LYS A 55 10.94 -8.37 -2.20
CA LYS A 55 11.89 -9.14 -1.38
C LYS A 55 11.27 -10.44 -0.85
N ARG A 56 10.05 -10.36 -0.29
CA ARG A 56 9.33 -11.54 0.20
C ARG A 56 9.02 -12.55 -0.90
N LEU A 57 8.64 -12.08 -2.09
CA LEU A 57 8.42 -12.96 -3.24
C LEU A 57 9.71 -13.66 -3.65
N SER A 58 10.81 -12.90 -3.69
CA SER A 58 12.13 -13.41 -4.03
C SER A 58 12.53 -14.57 -3.11
N GLU A 59 12.44 -14.36 -1.80
CA GLU A 59 12.71 -15.38 -0.77
C GLU A 59 11.74 -16.57 -0.89
N LYS A 60 10.45 -16.31 -1.14
CA LYS A 60 9.43 -17.36 -1.27
C LYS A 60 9.70 -18.31 -2.43
N PHE A 61 10.22 -17.80 -3.54
CA PHE A 61 10.51 -18.59 -4.74
C PHE A 61 11.98 -19.02 -4.84
N GLY A 62 12.83 -18.68 -3.86
CA GLY A 62 14.25 -19.01 -3.86
C GLY A 62 15.04 -18.32 -4.96
N VAL A 63 14.58 -17.14 -5.42
CA VAL A 63 15.16 -16.39 -6.54
C VAL A 63 15.96 -15.16 -6.10
N GLU A 64 16.17 -14.98 -4.80
CA GLU A 64 16.96 -13.87 -4.23
C GLU A 64 18.44 -13.87 -4.63
N ASN A 65 18.97 -15.01 -5.06
CA ASN A 65 20.33 -15.16 -5.58
C ASN A 65 20.36 -15.61 -7.05
N CYS A 66 19.25 -15.49 -7.77
CA CYS A 66 19.24 -15.81 -9.20
C CYS A 66 20.18 -14.88 -9.97
N LYS A 67 20.90 -15.43 -10.95
CA LYS A 67 21.73 -14.63 -11.85
C LYS A 67 20.87 -13.64 -12.62
N ASP A 68 21.37 -12.42 -12.79
CA ASP A 68 20.76 -11.42 -13.66
C ASP A 68 20.63 -12.01 -15.07
N MET A 69 19.40 -12.26 -15.49
CA MET A 69 19.07 -12.71 -16.83
C MET A 69 18.52 -11.51 -17.59
N HIS A 70 19.09 -11.26 -18.77
CA HIS A 70 18.52 -10.28 -19.69
C HIS A 70 17.14 -10.77 -20.11
N THR A 71 16.09 -10.00 -19.83
CA THR A 71 14.74 -10.27 -20.32
C THR A 71 14.81 -10.40 -21.85
N PRO A 72 14.32 -11.48 -22.49
CA PRO A 72 14.32 -11.62 -23.95
C PRO A 72 13.37 -10.66 -24.68
N ALA A 73 12.81 -9.68 -23.97
CA ALA A 73 11.96 -8.65 -24.55
C ALA A 73 12.84 -7.58 -25.21
N GLY A 74 13.36 -7.92 -26.39
CA GLY A 74 14.19 -7.04 -27.20
C GLY A 74 15.07 -7.81 -28.20
N GLN A 75 14.46 -8.52 -29.14
CA GLN A 75 14.99 -8.69 -30.50
C GLN A 75 14.01 -8.08 -31.48
#